data_AF-A0A3D3TS81-F1
#
_entry.id   AF-A0A3D3TS81-F1
#
_cell.length_a   1.000
_cell.length_b   1.000
_cell.length_c   1.000
_cell.angle_alpha   90.00
_cell.angle_beta   90.00
_cell.angle_gamma   90.00
#
_symmetry.space_group_name_H-M   'P 1'
#
loop_
_entity.id
_entity.type
_entity.pdbx_description
1 polymer ?
#
loop_
_entity_poly.entity_id
_entity_poly.type
_entity_poly.pdbx_seq_one_letter_code
_entity_poly.pdbx_strand_id
1 'polypeptide(L)'
;MGYEPYNCIDCGSEYCPCHLAESGNCILCSHLDGKDFCDCVNWNGVCIYQEFMQNNFKAKEGRKHQRFQIIDKELINEKLMILKIKVTQKLASELVGPGSFVFIRKENCEQAFDTPICVMDSDTGNDVITLAIELKGLKTKILKDVNINEYVLIKGPFWNGILGLNSVNTIKRNHCVLVCRGIGQAPMVPVMEKLYNNENTITVILDEGTLDIIFIEKELKKYATEIIKTNTLLMGGILDCKCRKILEGILTKGNVALVHCDSADVLSHQIMKIVEAYDKNIEFSCSNNAKMCCGEGVCGCCTIMNDDEKLRRLCKMQTSPKYIFEGRRLY
;
A
#
# COMPACT_ATOMS: atom_id res chain seq x y z
N MET A 1 7.38 -15.79 -21.93
CA MET A 1 6.92 -15.00 -20.76
C MET A 1 7.88 -13.83 -20.61
N GLY A 2 7.34 -12.61 -20.51
CA GLY A 2 8.17 -11.44 -20.24
C GLY A 2 8.79 -11.54 -18.85
N TYR A 3 9.96 -10.93 -18.67
CA TYR A 3 10.61 -10.81 -17.36
C TYR A 3 9.69 -10.01 -16.41
N GLU A 4 9.44 -10.52 -15.20
CA GLU A 4 8.76 -9.79 -14.12
C GLU A 4 9.82 -9.13 -13.24
N PRO A 5 10.01 -7.79 -13.31
CA PRO A 5 10.83 -7.08 -12.34
C PRO A 5 10.07 -7.04 -11.02
N TYR A 6 10.70 -7.54 -9.97
CA TYR A 6 10.16 -7.47 -8.62
C TYR A 6 11.27 -7.24 -7.61
N ASN A 7 10.89 -6.75 -6.44
CA ASN A 7 11.80 -6.45 -5.34
C ASN A 7 11.23 -6.94 -4.00
N CYS A 8 12.06 -7.05 -2.99
CA CYS A 8 11.64 -7.18 -1.60
C CYS A 8 11.64 -5.80 -0.92
N ILE A 9 10.48 -5.39 -0.40
CA ILE A 9 10.30 -4.09 0.26
C ILE A 9 11.20 -3.92 1.51
N ASP A 10 11.60 -5.03 2.14
CA ASP A 10 12.46 -5.02 3.33
C ASP A 10 13.95 -5.09 2.98
N CYS A 11 14.32 -5.25 1.71
CA CYS A 11 15.73 -5.36 1.32
C CYS A 11 16.51 -4.13 1.78
N GLY A 12 17.62 -4.35 2.51
CA GLY A 12 18.43 -3.27 3.07
C GLY A 12 17.88 -2.61 4.35
N SER A 13 16.70 -3.03 4.84
CA SER A 13 16.16 -2.56 6.13
C SER A 13 16.74 -3.33 7.32
N GLU A 14 16.44 -2.86 8.54
CA GLU A 14 16.76 -3.59 9.77
C GLU A 14 16.02 -4.95 9.90
N TYR A 15 15.01 -5.19 9.06
CA TYR A 15 14.22 -6.42 9.03
C TYR A 15 14.72 -7.44 7.98
N CYS A 16 15.84 -7.15 7.29
CA CYS A 16 16.47 -8.06 6.34
C CYS A 16 17.92 -8.33 6.78
N PRO A 17 18.36 -9.60 6.87
CA PRO A 17 17.67 -10.84 6.51
C PRO A 17 16.53 -11.22 7.47
N CYS A 18 15.45 -11.80 6.92
CA CYS A 18 14.29 -12.25 7.67
C CYS A 18 14.22 -13.79 7.72
N HIS A 19 13.19 -14.35 8.36
CA HIS A 19 12.99 -15.81 8.43
C HIS A 19 12.90 -16.50 7.06
N LEU A 20 12.48 -15.79 6.01
CA LEU A 20 12.51 -16.34 4.64
C LEU A 20 13.94 -16.60 4.16
N ALA A 21 14.89 -15.72 4.50
CA ALA A 21 16.31 -15.94 4.20
C ALA A 21 16.87 -17.12 5.00
N GLU A 22 16.55 -17.17 6.29
CA GLU A 22 16.98 -18.24 7.20
C GLU A 22 16.45 -19.62 6.79
N SER A 23 15.22 -19.70 6.28
CA SER A 23 14.60 -20.95 5.83
C SER A 23 14.94 -21.34 4.39
N GLY A 24 15.80 -20.60 3.68
CA GLY A 24 16.12 -20.89 2.27
C GLY A 24 14.96 -20.61 1.31
N ASN A 25 14.08 -19.65 1.64
CA ASN A 25 12.91 -19.23 0.86
C ASN A 25 12.95 -17.72 0.53
N CYS A 26 14.15 -17.14 0.39
CA CYS A 26 14.32 -15.72 0.16
C CYS A 26 13.71 -15.33 -1.19
N ILE A 27 12.78 -14.39 -1.21
CA ILE A 27 12.13 -13.99 -2.46
C ILE A 27 13.08 -13.32 -3.46
N LEU A 28 14.24 -12.79 -3.03
CA LEU A 28 15.13 -11.99 -3.88
C LEU A 28 16.51 -12.62 -4.10
N CYS A 29 17.05 -13.35 -3.12
CA CYS A 29 18.40 -13.90 -3.19
C CYS A 29 18.34 -15.38 -3.60
N SER A 30 18.79 -15.68 -4.82
CA SER A 30 18.82 -17.06 -5.37
C SER A 30 19.55 -18.05 -4.48
N HIS A 31 20.68 -17.64 -3.90
CA HIS A 31 21.48 -18.47 -3.00
C HIS A 31 20.75 -18.80 -1.68
N LEU A 32 19.90 -17.88 -1.22
CA LEU A 32 19.02 -18.07 -0.06
C LEU A 32 17.62 -18.54 -0.46
N ASP A 33 17.44 -18.97 -1.70
CA ASP A 33 16.24 -19.58 -2.26
C ASP A 33 16.53 -21.01 -2.76
N GLY A 34 17.62 -21.62 -2.26
CA GLY A 34 18.00 -23.00 -2.55
C GLY A 34 18.84 -23.21 -3.82
N LYS A 35 19.22 -22.15 -4.55
CA LYS A 35 20.16 -22.27 -5.68
C LYS A 35 21.62 -22.24 -5.18
N ASP A 36 22.52 -22.79 -5.99
CA ASP A 36 23.97 -22.85 -5.74
C ASP A 36 24.75 -21.70 -6.40
N PHE A 37 24.06 -20.73 -7.00
CA PHE A 37 24.65 -19.55 -7.64
C PHE A 37 23.91 -18.26 -7.30
N CYS A 38 24.62 -17.14 -7.45
CA CYS A 38 24.07 -15.79 -7.39
C CYS A 38 23.66 -15.33 -8.80
N ASP A 39 22.37 -15.05 -9.01
CA ASP A 39 21.88 -14.43 -10.26
C ASP A 39 21.51 -12.94 -10.12
N CYS A 40 21.35 -12.44 -8.89
CA CYS A 40 21.15 -11.03 -8.50
C CYS A 40 20.42 -10.15 -9.53
N VAL A 41 19.40 -10.69 -10.21
CA VAL A 41 18.78 -10.04 -11.37
C VAL A 41 18.08 -8.74 -10.97
N ASN A 42 17.58 -8.72 -9.73
CA ASN A 42 16.96 -7.57 -9.08
C ASN A 42 17.89 -7.04 -7.97
N TRP A 43 19.09 -6.56 -8.32
CA TRP A 43 20.01 -5.96 -7.35
C TRP A 43 19.44 -4.67 -6.75
N ASN A 44 19.51 -4.53 -5.43
CA ASN A 44 18.93 -3.42 -4.68
C ASN A 44 19.94 -2.69 -3.78
N GLY A 45 21.22 -2.72 -4.16
CA GLY A 45 22.28 -2.04 -3.43
C GLY A 45 22.88 -2.83 -2.26
N VAL A 46 22.22 -3.91 -1.82
CA VAL A 46 22.65 -4.73 -0.67
C VAL A 46 22.66 -6.22 -1.02
N CYS A 47 23.73 -6.92 -0.62
CA CYS A 47 23.83 -8.37 -0.74
C CYS A 47 23.18 -9.05 0.49
N ILE A 48 21.97 -9.59 0.32
CA ILE A 48 21.22 -10.25 1.41
C ILE A 48 22.01 -11.45 1.96
N TYR A 49 22.70 -12.21 1.11
CA TYR A 49 23.52 -13.34 1.55
C TYR A 49 24.66 -12.89 2.46
N GLN A 50 25.36 -11.82 2.10
CA GLN A 50 26.44 -11.26 2.92
C GLN A 50 25.90 -10.72 4.25
N GLU A 51 24.79 -9.98 4.24
CA GLU A 51 24.11 -9.53 5.47
C GLU A 51 23.72 -10.71 6.37
N PHE A 52 23.26 -11.82 5.78
CA PHE A 52 22.93 -13.04 6.51
C PHE A 52 24.15 -13.73 7.14
N MET A 53 25.27 -13.80 6.42
CA MET A 53 26.54 -14.28 6.98
C MET A 53 27.03 -13.39 8.12
N GLN A 54 26.98 -12.07 7.94
CA GLN A 54 27.37 -11.09 8.97
C GLN A 54 26.45 -11.15 10.19
N ASN A 55 25.19 -11.55 10.00
CA ASN A 55 24.23 -11.81 11.07
C ASN A 55 24.28 -13.25 11.61
N ASN A 56 25.43 -13.93 11.53
CA ASN A 56 25.67 -15.28 12.04
C ASN A 56 24.68 -16.33 11.53
N PHE A 57 24.25 -16.23 10.28
CA PHE A 57 23.29 -17.14 9.64
C PHE A 57 21.95 -17.24 10.39
N LYS A 58 21.50 -16.12 10.98
CA LYS A 58 20.19 -16.02 11.64
C LYS A 58 19.38 -14.88 11.05
N ALA A 59 18.06 -14.98 11.15
CA ALA A 59 17.19 -13.85 10.85
C ALA A 59 17.42 -12.71 11.87
N LYS A 60 17.31 -11.46 11.42
CA LYS A 60 17.20 -10.30 12.31
C LYS A 60 15.88 -10.36 13.08
N GLU A 61 15.81 -9.67 14.23
CA GLU A 61 14.58 -9.62 15.00
C GLU A 61 13.43 -9.03 14.16
N GLY A 62 12.28 -9.70 14.18
CA GLY A 62 11.08 -9.21 13.52
C GLY A 62 10.43 -8.05 14.27
N ARG A 63 9.45 -7.41 13.62
CA ARG A 63 8.67 -6.32 14.23
C ARG A 63 7.90 -6.83 15.44
N LYS A 64 7.92 -6.05 16.52
CA LYS A 64 7.22 -6.35 17.77
C LYS A 64 6.04 -5.39 17.94
N HIS A 65 5.00 -5.84 18.65
CA HIS A 65 3.93 -4.95 19.08
C HIS A 65 4.45 -3.99 20.15
N GLN A 66 4.18 -2.72 19.95
CA GLN A 66 4.48 -1.64 20.89
C GLN A 66 3.17 -0.96 21.30
N ARG A 67 3.15 -0.45 22.53
CA ARG A 67 1.98 0.19 23.14
C ARG A 67 2.03 1.69 22.91
N PHE A 68 0.98 2.26 22.32
CA PHE A 68 0.90 3.69 22.00
C PHE A 68 -0.41 4.31 22.41
N GLN A 69 -0.36 5.60 22.76
CA GLN A 69 -1.49 6.36 23.26
C GLN A 69 -2.27 7.01 22.11
N ILE A 70 -3.59 6.93 22.18
CA ILE A 70 -4.49 7.67 21.30
C ILE A 70 -4.59 9.10 21.81
N ILE A 71 -4.21 10.06 20.97
CA ILE A 71 -4.25 11.49 21.33
C ILE A 71 -5.49 12.18 20.77
N ASP A 72 -6.06 11.64 19.69
CA ASP A 72 -7.24 12.20 19.05
C ASP A 72 -8.06 11.08 18.39
N LYS A 73 -9.37 11.26 18.40
CA LYS A 73 -10.32 10.35 17.78
C LYS A 73 -11.50 11.13 17.25
N GLU A 74 -11.68 11.04 15.93
CA GLU A 74 -12.79 11.64 15.23
C GLU A 74 -13.65 10.55 14.60
N LEU A 75 -14.91 10.47 15.00
CA LEU A 75 -15.89 9.60 14.34
C LEU A 75 -16.69 10.45 13.35
N ILE A 76 -16.32 10.37 12.08
CA ILE A 76 -16.92 11.19 11.02
C ILE A 76 -18.36 10.75 10.75
N ASN A 77 -18.59 9.44 10.68
CA ASN A 77 -19.92 8.85 10.57
C ASN A 77 -19.90 7.42 11.16
N GLU A 78 -21.01 6.69 11.07
CA GLU A 78 -21.07 5.31 11.60
C GLU A 78 -20.11 4.33 10.93
N LYS A 79 -19.52 4.71 9.79
CA LYS A 79 -18.68 3.89 8.92
C LYS A 79 -17.21 4.28 8.94
N LEU A 80 -16.84 5.48 9.39
CA LEU A 80 -15.47 6.00 9.30
C LEU A 80 -15.01 6.63 10.60
N MET A 81 -13.83 6.22 11.04
CA MET A 81 -13.14 6.76 12.20
C MET A 81 -11.71 7.18 11.81
N ILE A 82 -11.27 8.34 12.27
CA ILE A 82 -9.89 8.80 12.17
C ILE A 82 -9.28 8.78 13.57
N LEU A 83 -8.11 8.15 13.70
CA LEU A 83 -7.32 8.09 14.93
C LEU A 83 -6.00 8.81 14.73
N LYS A 84 -5.61 9.64 15.69
CA LYS A 84 -4.23 10.11 15.81
C LYS A 84 -3.58 9.46 17.01
N ILE A 85 -2.40 8.90 16.78
CA ILE A 85 -1.71 8.07 17.75
C ILE A 85 -0.29 8.62 17.94
N LYS A 86 0.07 8.89 19.19
CA LYS A 86 1.43 9.32 19.55
C LYS A 86 2.35 8.10 19.51
N VAL A 87 3.33 8.12 18.62
CA VAL A 87 4.31 7.07 18.42
C VAL A 87 5.72 7.52 18.79
N THR A 88 6.72 6.66 18.63
CA THR A 88 8.12 7.08 18.73
C THR A 88 8.53 7.88 17.49
N GLN A 89 9.47 8.79 17.66
CA GLN A 89 10.05 9.56 16.55
C GLN A 89 10.57 8.65 15.42
N LYS A 90 11.24 7.55 15.79
CA LYS A 90 11.71 6.53 14.84
C LYS A 90 10.55 5.99 14.01
N LEU A 91 9.49 5.50 14.67
CA LEU A 91 8.36 4.89 13.97
C LEU A 91 7.63 5.91 13.08
N ALA A 92 7.44 7.15 13.54
CA ALA A 92 6.87 8.21 12.71
C ALA A 92 7.72 8.45 11.45
N SER A 93 9.04 8.56 11.60
CA SER A 93 9.96 8.81 10.47
C SER A 93 9.94 7.69 9.43
N GLU A 94 9.78 6.44 9.87
CA GLU A 94 9.75 5.27 8.99
C GLU A 94 8.40 5.09 8.27
N LEU A 95 7.34 5.79 8.70
CA LEU A 95 5.98 5.67 8.16
C LEU A 95 5.57 6.83 7.24
N VAL A 96 6.49 7.75 6.90
CA VAL A 96 6.21 8.90 6.02
C VAL A 96 5.95 8.48 4.57
N GLY A 97 6.59 7.40 4.11
CA GLY A 97 6.55 7.01 2.70
C GLY A 97 5.18 6.48 2.23
N PRO A 98 4.81 6.68 0.96
CA PRO A 98 3.63 6.05 0.38
C PRO A 98 3.71 4.51 0.49
N GLY A 99 2.57 3.88 0.76
CA GLY A 99 2.50 2.44 1.02
C GLY A 99 2.82 2.04 2.46
N SER A 100 3.12 3.00 3.33
CA SER A 100 3.29 2.72 4.76
C SER A 100 1.99 2.26 5.41
N PHE A 101 2.08 1.22 6.24
CA PHE A 101 0.97 0.69 7.01
C PHE A 101 1.45 0.05 8.31
N VAL A 102 0.52 -0.14 9.23
CA VAL A 102 0.75 -0.79 10.51
C VAL A 102 -0.32 -1.83 10.80
N PHE A 103 0.00 -2.84 11.61
CA PHE A 103 -1.03 -3.65 12.24
C PHE A 103 -1.42 -3.00 13.56
N ILE A 104 -2.70 -2.71 13.72
CA ILE A 104 -3.27 -2.16 14.94
C ILE A 104 -4.28 -3.14 15.54
N ARG A 105 -4.29 -3.23 16.87
CA ARG A 105 -5.36 -3.88 17.65
C ARG A 105 -5.57 -3.18 18.99
N LYS A 106 -6.75 -3.37 19.57
CA LYS A 106 -7.04 -3.01 20.96
C LYS A 106 -6.17 -3.83 21.90
N GLU A 107 -5.66 -3.21 22.97
CA GLU A 107 -4.67 -3.80 23.89
C GLU A 107 -5.09 -5.16 24.46
N ASN A 108 -6.36 -5.28 24.86
CA ASN A 108 -6.89 -6.48 25.52
C ASN A 108 -7.40 -7.55 24.55
N CYS A 109 -7.25 -7.35 23.23
CA CYS A 109 -7.64 -8.35 22.24
C CYS A 109 -6.47 -9.29 21.92
N GLU A 110 -6.73 -10.52 21.54
CA GLU A 110 -5.70 -11.46 21.06
C GLU A 110 -5.08 -11.03 19.71
N GLN A 111 -3.95 -11.63 19.33
CA GLN A 111 -3.24 -11.31 18.08
C GLN A 111 -4.09 -11.54 16.83
N ALA A 112 -5.10 -12.42 16.89
CA ALA A 112 -6.02 -12.64 15.77
C ALA A 112 -6.75 -11.35 15.34
N PHE A 113 -6.84 -10.32 16.20
CA PHE A 113 -7.44 -9.02 15.91
C PHE A 113 -6.50 -8.02 15.23
N ASP A 114 -5.24 -8.38 15.01
CA ASP A 114 -4.31 -7.54 14.25
C ASP A 114 -4.93 -7.20 12.88
N THR A 115 -5.01 -5.89 12.61
CA THR A 115 -5.65 -5.35 11.42
C THR A 115 -4.65 -4.45 10.69
N PRO A 116 -4.28 -4.77 9.45
CA PRO A 116 -3.43 -3.89 8.66
C PRO A 116 -4.22 -2.63 8.27
N ILE A 117 -3.69 -1.46 8.62
CA ILE A 117 -4.28 -0.15 8.32
C ILE A 117 -3.18 0.74 7.74
N CYS A 118 -3.47 1.34 6.58
CA CYS A 118 -2.57 2.29 5.94
C CYS A 118 -2.41 3.55 6.80
N VAL A 119 -1.18 4.06 6.86
CA VAL A 119 -0.89 5.34 7.48
C VAL A 119 -1.25 6.44 6.48
N MET A 120 -2.26 7.24 6.83
CA MET A 120 -2.75 8.34 5.98
C MET A 120 -1.81 9.54 6.05
N ASP A 121 -1.25 9.80 7.23
CA ASP A 121 -0.31 10.89 7.48
C ASP A 121 0.61 10.53 8.65
N SER A 122 1.84 11.05 8.61
CA SER A 122 2.86 10.84 9.65
C SER A 122 3.59 12.15 9.94
N ASP A 123 3.17 12.82 11.01
CA ASP A 123 3.77 14.05 11.51
C ASP A 123 4.99 13.72 12.37
N THR A 124 6.16 13.78 11.73
CA THR A 124 7.45 13.54 12.38
C THR A 124 7.88 14.63 13.36
N GLY A 125 7.30 15.85 13.28
CA GLY A 125 7.58 16.93 14.21
C GLY A 125 6.87 16.73 15.55
N ASN A 126 5.68 16.13 15.52
CA ASN A 126 4.87 15.85 16.70
C ASN A 126 4.87 14.37 17.10
N ASP A 127 5.60 13.49 16.41
CA ASP A 127 5.58 12.03 16.54
C ASP A 127 4.17 11.43 16.50
N VAL A 128 3.34 11.87 15.55
CA VAL A 128 1.94 11.45 15.43
C VAL A 128 1.72 10.76 14.10
N ILE A 129 1.10 9.58 14.12
CA ILE A 129 0.54 8.97 12.91
C ILE A 129 -0.98 9.13 12.89
N THR A 130 -1.53 9.33 11.71
CA THR A 130 -2.97 9.41 11.48
C THR A 130 -3.44 8.19 10.69
N LEU A 131 -4.45 7.50 11.22
CA LEU A 131 -5.05 6.32 10.61
C LEU A 131 -6.53 6.59 10.33
N ALA A 132 -6.97 6.38 9.09
CA ALA A 132 -8.39 6.38 8.74
C ALA A 132 -8.88 4.93 8.60
N ILE A 133 -9.95 4.59 9.31
CA ILE A 133 -10.43 3.22 9.48
C ILE A 133 -11.90 3.13 9.10
N GLU A 134 -12.21 2.29 8.11
CA GLU A 134 -13.57 1.95 7.77
C GLU A 134 -14.13 0.82 8.67
N LEU A 135 -15.24 1.10 9.35
CA LEU A 135 -15.88 0.27 10.37
C LEU A 135 -16.78 -0.82 9.76
N LYS A 136 -16.18 -1.75 9.02
CA LYS A 136 -16.88 -2.86 8.35
C LYS A 136 -16.98 -4.15 9.18
N GLY A 137 -15.86 -4.64 9.69
CA GLY A 137 -15.75 -5.98 10.28
C GLY A 137 -15.60 -5.96 11.79
N LEU A 138 -15.61 -7.15 12.41
CA LEU A 138 -15.43 -7.30 13.86
C LEU A 138 -14.17 -6.57 14.37
N LYS A 139 -13.03 -6.75 13.69
CA LYS A 139 -11.76 -6.15 14.10
C LYS A 139 -11.80 -4.62 14.10
N THR A 140 -12.33 -4.01 13.03
CA THR A 140 -12.40 -2.54 12.93
C THR A 140 -13.51 -1.96 13.81
N LYS A 141 -14.62 -2.67 14.01
CA LYS A 141 -15.69 -2.25 14.93
C LYS A 141 -15.25 -2.25 16.39
N ILE A 142 -14.43 -3.20 16.83
CA ILE A 142 -13.88 -3.19 18.21
C ILE A 142 -12.93 -2.01 18.43
N LEU A 143 -12.19 -1.59 17.39
CA LEU A 143 -11.38 -0.38 17.47
C LEU A 143 -12.23 0.89 17.63
N LYS A 144 -13.54 0.87 17.33
CA LYS A 144 -14.43 1.99 17.62
C LYS A 144 -14.57 2.24 19.13
N ASP A 145 -14.35 1.24 19.98
CA ASP A 145 -14.58 1.34 21.42
C ASP A 145 -13.39 1.90 22.20
N VAL A 146 -12.29 2.24 21.52
CA VAL A 146 -11.12 2.86 22.16
C VAL A 146 -11.38 4.35 22.39
N ASN A 147 -10.92 4.89 23.51
CA ASN A 147 -11.10 6.31 23.85
C ASN A 147 -9.78 7.09 23.76
N ILE A 148 -9.90 8.43 23.70
CA ILE A 148 -8.73 9.30 23.83
C ILE A 148 -8.06 9.03 25.17
N ASN A 149 -6.72 9.03 25.19
CA ASN A 149 -5.85 8.63 26.30
C ASN A 149 -5.82 7.13 26.62
N GLU A 150 -6.59 6.29 25.93
CA GLU A 150 -6.38 4.84 25.96
C GLU A 150 -5.23 4.43 25.04
N TYR A 151 -4.84 3.15 25.16
CA TYR A 151 -3.71 2.58 24.44
C TYR A 151 -4.14 1.50 23.46
N VAL A 152 -3.40 1.45 22.35
CA VAL A 152 -3.49 0.41 21.33
C VAL A 152 -2.13 -0.24 21.14
N LEU A 153 -2.15 -1.46 20.63
CA LEU A 153 -0.94 -2.16 20.22
C LEU A 153 -0.74 -1.97 18.72
N ILE A 154 0.44 -1.48 18.36
CA ILE A 154 0.87 -1.29 16.97
C ILE A 154 2.08 -2.16 16.70
N LYS A 155 2.03 -2.92 15.59
CA LYS A 155 3.18 -3.60 15.00
C LYS A 155 3.47 -2.96 13.64
N GLY A 156 4.69 -2.50 13.44
CA GLY A 156 5.15 -1.79 12.25
C GLY A 156 6.60 -1.35 12.43
N PRO A 157 7.18 -0.64 11.45
CA PRO A 157 6.55 -0.14 10.22
C PRO A 157 6.52 -1.16 9.07
N PHE A 158 5.46 -1.22 8.28
CA PHE A 158 5.44 -1.97 7.01
C PHE A 158 5.24 -1.01 5.83
N TRP A 159 5.72 -1.37 4.64
CA TRP A 159 5.81 -0.42 3.51
C TRP A 159 5.19 -0.90 2.19
N ASN A 160 4.71 -2.14 2.11
CA ASN A 160 4.15 -2.69 0.87
C ASN A 160 2.64 -2.49 0.71
N GLY A 161 2.10 -1.39 1.22
CA GLY A 161 0.67 -1.04 1.11
C GLY A 161 0.25 -0.58 -0.30
N ILE A 162 1.22 -0.31 -1.18
CA ILE A 162 1.02 0.08 -2.58
C ILE A 162 1.89 -0.80 -3.47
N LEU A 163 1.34 -1.24 -4.60
CA LEU A 163 2.06 -1.93 -5.67
C LEU A 163 2.43 -0.93 -6.78
N GLY A 164 3.56 -1.13 -7.47
CA GLY A 164 4.10 -0.18 -8.43
C GLY A 164 4.75 1.05 -7.78
N LEU A 165 5.26 0.90 -6.55
CA LEU A 165 5.76 2.02 -5.74
C LEU A 165 6.97 2.76 -6.37
N ASN A 166 7.78 2.07 -7.18
CA ASN A 166 8.91 2.69 -7.86
C ASN A 166 8.46 3.86 -8.76
N SER A 167 7.38 3.68 -9.50
CA SER A 167 6.87 4.70 -10.43
C SER A 167 6.34 5.91 -9.66
N VAL A 168 5.66 5.70 -8.53
CA VAL A 168 5.24 6.78 -7.60
C VAL A 168 6.45 7.58 -7.09
N ASN A 169 7.55 6.92 -6.75
CA ASN A 169 8.72 7.57 -6.17
C ASN A 169 9.59 8.32 -7.17
N THR A 170 9.64 7.85 -8.42
CA THR A 170 10.63 8.30 -9.42
C THR A 170 10.08 9.30 -10.44
N ILE A 171 8.77 9.28 -10.71
CA ILE A 171 8.15 10.21 -11.67
C ILE A 171 8.18 11.63 -11.11
N LYS A 172 8.64 12.56 -11.94
CA LYS A 172 8.82 13.99 -11.63
C LYS A 172 8.40 14.84 -12.82
N ARG A 173 7.87 16.04 -12.55
CA ARG A 173 7.51 17.05 -13.58
C ARG A 173 6.66 16.50 -14.73
N ASN A 174 5.76 15.58 -14.42
CA ASN A 174 4.83 14.97 -15.37
C ASN A 174 3.38 15.13 -14.89
N HIS A 175 2.42 14.72 -15.74
CA HIS A 175 1.01 14.65 -15.35
C HIS A 175 0.69 13.25 -14.82
N CYS A 176 0.03 13.21 -13.65
CA CYS A 176 -0.38 11.99 -12.97
C CYS A 176 -1.90 11.99 -12.76
N VAL A 177 -2.54 10.85 -12.95
CA VAL A 177 -3.97 10.66 -12.70
C VAL A 177 -4.17 9.71 -11.53
N LEU A 178 -4.88 10.16 -10.51
CA LEU A 178 -5.18 9.38 -9.32
C LEU A 178 -6.67 9.06 -9.31
N VAL A 179 -7.01 7.81 -9.11
CA VAL A 179 -8.40 7.35 -9.00
C VAL A 179 -8.60 6.73 -7.64
N CYS A 180 -9.58 7.20 -6.86
CA CYS A 180 -9.87 6.61 -5.56
C CYS A 180 -11.35 6.37 -5.35
N ARG A 181 -11.66 5.37 -4.50
CA ARG A 181 -13.03 5.07 -4.08
C ARG A 181 -13.12 4.79 -2.58
N GLY A 182 -14.03 5.49 -1.89
CA GLY A 182 -14.32 5.23 -0.46
C GLY A 182 -13.10 5.39 0.43
N ILE A 183 -12.75 4.34 1.20
CA ILE A 183 -11.60 4.37 2.13
C ILE A 183 -10.25 4.51 1.40
N GLY A 184 -10.20 4.26 0.08
CA GLY A 184 -9.03 4.50 -0.76
C GLY A 184 -8.55 5.96 -0.76
N GLN A 185 -9.38 6.91 -0.31
CA GLN A 185 -8.94 8.27 -0.04
C GLN A 185 -7.75 8.33 0.94
N ALA A 186 -7.68 7.45 1.94
CA ALA A 186 -6.63 7.45 2.96
C ALA A 186 -5.23 7.09 2.41
N PRO A 187 -5.01 5.94 1.74
CA PRO A 187 -3.71 5.62 1.13
C PRO A 187 -3.32 6.59 0.00
N MET A 188 -4.29 7.31 -0.58
CA MET A 188 -4.01 8.26 -1.67
C MET A 188 -3.30 9.52 -1.17
N VAL A 189 -3.49 9.92 0.10
CA VAL A 189 -2.86 11.12 0.68
C VAL A 189 -1.33 11.10 0.57
N PRO A 190 -0.61 10.08 1.08
CA PRO A 190 0.86 10.06 0.97
C PRO A 190 1.34 9.92 -0.48
N VAL A 191 0.52 9.34 -1.38
CA VAL A 191 0.83 9.29 -2.82
C VAL A 191 0.74 10.67 -3.45
N MET A 192 -0.35 11.41 -3.17
CA MET A 192 -0.52 12.79 -3.63
C MET A 192 0.63 13.67 -3.16
N GLU A 193 0.96 13.60 -1.88
CA GLU A 193 2.06 14.37 -1.30
C GLU A 193 3.39 14.04 -1.99
N LYS A 194 3.70 12.75 -2.19
CA LYS A 194 4.93 12.33 -2.85
C LYS A 194 5.01 12.86 -4.29
N LEU A 195 3.93 12.74 -5.05
CA LEU A 195 3.87 13.19 -6.44
C LEU A 195 3.93 14.71 -6.55
N TYR A 196 3.26 15.43 -5.64
CA TYR A 196 3.31 16.88 -5.57
C TYR A 196 4.72 17.39 -5.25
N ASN A 197 5.39 16.80 -4.26
CA ASN A 197 6.77 17.13 -3.89
C ASN A 197 7.78 16.83 -5.02
N ASN A 198 7.42 15.94 -5.95
CA ASN A 198 8.16 15.64 -7.16
C ASN A 198 7.80 16.59 -8.34
N GLU A 199 7.08 17.69 -8.07
CA GLU A 199 6.66 18.72 -9.04
C GLU A 199 5.73 18.18 -10.14
N ASN A 200 4.96 17.12 -9.87
CA ASN A 200 3.96 16.60 -10.82
C ASN A 200 2.64 17.38 -10.73
N THR A 201 1.91 17.44 -11.84
CA THR A 201 0.50 17.86 -11.84
C THR A 201 -0.40 16.66 -11.58
N ILE A 202 -1.47 16.85 -10.81
CA ILE A 202 -2.29 15.75 -10.30
C ILE A 202 -3.75 16.01 -10.64
N THR A 203 -4.35 15.12 -11.46
CA THR A 203 -5.80 15.06 -11.66
C THR A 203 -6.37 13.92 -10.82
N VAL A 204 -7.34 14.21 -9.96
CA VAL A 204 -7.98 13.22 -9.09
C VAL A 204 -9.38 12.90 -9.60
N ILE A 205 -9.66 11.63 -9.87
CA ILE A 205 -11.02 11.10 -10.07
C ILE A 205 -11.46 10.48 -8.75
N LEU A 206 -12.48 11.07 -8.11
CA LEU A 206 -12.90 10.71 -6.77
C LEU A 206 -14.34 10.18 -6.75
N ASP A 207 -14.49 9.00 -6.15
CA ASP A 207 -15.78 8.37 -5.80
C ASP A 207 -15.88 8.19 -4.27
N GLU A 208 -16.90 8.78 -3.64
CA GLU A 208 -17.13 8.67 -2.19
C GLU A 208 -17.51 7.23 -1.78
N GLY A 209 -17.98 6.43 -2.73
CA GLY A 209 -18.36 5.03 -2.52
C GLY A 209 -19.39 4.87 -1.40
N THR A 210 -19.24 3.82 -0.60
CA THR A 210 -20.16 3.53 0.50
C THR A 210 -19.95 4.43 1.73
N LEU A 211 -18.86 5.19 1.77
CA LEU A 211 -18.56 6.11 2.86
C LEU A 211 -19.41 7.39 2.76
N ASP A 212 -19.81 7.78 1.54
CA ASP A 212 -20.66 8.97 1.27
C ASP A 212 -20.07 10.25 1.87
N ILE A 213 -18.74 10.35 1.86
CA ILE A 213 -18.00 11.50 2.38
C ILE A 213 -16.61 11.61 1.74
N ILE A 214 -16.17 12.85 1.55
CA ILE A 214 -14.79 13.20 1.25
C ILE A 214 -14.11 13.69 2.52
N PHE A 215 -13.20 12.89 3.09
CA PHE A 215 -12.54 13.22 4.36
C PHE A 215 -11.12 13.79 4.19
N ILE A 216 -10.65 13.91 2.94
CA ILE A 216 -9.31 14.41 2.58
C ILE A 216 -9.38 15.76 1.85
N GLU A 217 -10.39 16.60 2.13
CA GLU A 217 -10.61 17.85 1.39
C GLU A 217 -9.44 18.83 1.49
N LYS A 218 -8.73 18.84 2.62
CA LYS A 218 -7.58 19.74 2.84
C LYS A 218 -6.41 19.33 1.96
N GLU A 219 -6.15 18.03 1.87
CA GLU A 219 -5.09 17.41 1.09
C GLU A 219 -5.37 17.56 -0.40
N LEU A 220 -6.62 17.35 -0.82
CA LEU A 220 -7.05 17.58 -2.20
C LEU A 220 -6.84 19.04 -2.63
N LYS A 221 -7.23 20.02 -1.80
CA LYS A 221 -7.00 21.45 -2.09
C LYS A 221 -5.52 21.81 -2.15
N LYS A 222 -4.67 21.10 -1.39
CA LYS A 222 -3.23 21.37 -1.31
C LYS A 222 -2.47 20.76 -2.49
N TYR A 223 -2.80 19.52 -2.87
CA TYR A 223 -1.98 18.72 -3.80
C TYR A 223 -2.59 18.54 -5.19
N ALA A 224 -3.92 18.54 -5.33
CA ALA A 224 -4.57 18.28 -6.62
C ALA A 224 -4.63 19.54 -7.50
N THR A 225 -4.31 19.38 -8.77
CA THR A 225 -4.50 20.41 -9.81
C THR A 225 -5.94 20.46 -10.29
N GLU A 226 -6.58 19.29 -10.42
CA GLU A 226 -7.96 19.14 -10.85
C GLU A 226 -8.62 18.00 -10.07
N ILE A 227 -9.89 18.20 -9.66
CA ILE A 227 -10.66 17.21 -8.92
C ILE A 227 -11.96 16.96 -9.67
N ILE A 228 -12.17 15.72 -10.08
CA ILE A 228 -13.33 15.26 -10.83
C ILE A 228 -14.10 14.27 -9.96
N LYS A 229 -15.24 14.71 -9.42
CA LYS A 229 -16.13 13.85 -8.63
C LYS A 229 -17.04 13.05 -9.56
N THR A 230 -16.98 11.72 -9.49
CA THR A 230 -17.84 10.82 -10.26
C THR A 230 -17.91 9.45 -9.62
N ASN A 231 -19.01 8.73 -9.81
CA ASN A 231 -19.05 7.31 -9.50
C ASN A 231 -18.06 6.58 -10.41
N THR A 232 -17.29 5.65 -9.84
CA THR A 232 -16.30 4.84 -10.56
C THR A 232 -16.83 3.45 -10.86
N LEU A 233 -17.57 2.84 -9.93
CA LEU A 233 -18.14 1.50 -10.08
C LEU A 233 -19.64 1.50 -9.83
N LEU A 234 -20.37 0.81 -10.70
CA LEU A 234 -21.77 0.44 -10.56
C LEU A 234 -21.93 -0.84 -9.71
N MET A 235 -23.19 -1.18 -9.41
CA MET A 235 -23.49 -2.49 -8.80
C MET A 235 -22.97 -3.63 -9.69
N GLY A 236 -22.49 -4.70 -9.05
CA GLY A 236 -21.85 -5.82 -9.74
C GLY A 236 -20.39 -5.57 -10.14
N GLY A 237 -19.79 -4.45 -9.72
CA GLY A 237 -18.36 -4.19 -9.97
C GLY A 237 -18.04 -3.77 -11.40
N ILE A 238 -19.03 -3.25 -12.12
CA ILE A 238 -18.87 -2.76 -13.50
C ILE A 238 -18.37 -1.32 -13.45
N LEU A 239 -17.29 -1.00 -14.19
CA LEU A 239 -16.82 0.38 -14.36
C LEU A 239 -17.93 1.26 -14.94
N ASP A 240 -18.18 2.38 -14.29
CA ASP A 240 -19.17 3.36 -14.73
C ASP A 240 -18.76 4.00 -16.07
N CYS A 241 -19.72 4.09 -17.01
CA CYS A 241 -19.47 4.62 -18.35
C CYS A 241 -19.00 6.09 -18.35
N LYS A 242 -19.46 6.91 -17.38
CA LYS A 242 -19.04 8.30 -17.26
C LYS A 242 -17.59 8.36 -16.76
N CYS A 243 -17.24 7.57 -15.74
CA CYS A 243 -15.86 7.45 -15.28
C CYS A 243 -14.92 7.00 -16.40
N ARG A 244 -15.32 5.98 -17.18
CA ARG A 244 -14.56 5.50 -18.32
C ARG A 244 -14.27 6.61 -19.33
N LYS A 245 -15.30 7.36 -19.74
CA LYS A 245 -15.16 8.47 -20.71
C LYS A 245 -14.27 9.59 -20.18
N ILE A 246 -14.36 9.90 -18.88
CA ILE A 246 -13.49 10.89 -18.24
C ILE A 246 -12.03 10.43 -18.32
N LEU A 247 -11.76 9.19 -17.91
CA LEU A 247 -10.40 8.62 -17.95
C LEU A 247 -9.85 8.60 -19.38
N GLU A 248 -10.60 8.05 -20.34
CA GLU A 248 -10.20 8.02 -21.75
C GLU A 248 -9.94 9.43 -22.28
N GLY A 249 -10.81 10.40 -21.96
CA GLY A 249 -10.63 11.79 -22.36
C GLY A 249 -9.37 12.46 -21.77
N ILE A 250 -8.94 12.09 -20.56
CA ILE A 250 -7.67 12.55 -19.98
C ILE A 250 -6.50 11.90 -20.71
N LEU A 251 -6.53 10.59 -20.90
CA LEU A 251 -5.48 9.83 -21.59
C LEU A 251 -5.29 10.33 -23.04
N THR A 252 -6.37 10.70 -23.74
CA THR A 252 -6.31 11.22 -25.11
C THR A 252 -5.64 12.58 -25.26
N LYS A 253 -5.68 13.42 -24.23
CA LYS A 253 -4.97 14.71 -24.26
C LYS A 253 -3.44 14.54 -24.25
N GLY A 254 -2.94 13.33 -23.95
CA GLY A 254 -1.52 12.99 -23.87
C GLY A 254 -0.86 13.45 -22.57
N ASN A 255 0.40 13.06 -22.38
CA ASN A 255 1.30 13.46 -21.27
C ASN A 255 1.05 12.84 -19.89
N VAL A 256 0.16 11.84 -19.77
CA VAL A 256 0.01 11.09 -18.51
C VAL A 256 1.19 10.14 -18.36
N ALA A 257 2.00 10.32 -17.31
CA ALA A 257 3.12 9.42 -17.02
C ALA A 257 2.73 8.30 -16.04
N LEU A 258 1.74 8.56 -15.17
CA LEU A 258 1.31 7.63 -14.12
C LEU A 258 -0.20 7.64 -13.97
N VAL A 259 -0.79 6.45 -13.87
CA VAL A 259 -2.11 6.26 -13.28
C VAL A 259 -1.98 5.49 -11.97
N HIS A 260 -2.53 6.05 -10.90
CA HIS A 260 -2.56 5.43 -9.59
C HIS A 260 -4.01 5.16 -9.17
N CYS A 261 -4.30 3.97 -8.64
CA CYS A 261 -5.65 3.58 -8.25
C CYS A 261 -5.73 3.02 -6.82
N ASP A 262 -6.38 3.76 -5.92
CA ASP A 262 -6.67 3.32 -4.56
C ASP A 262 -8.16 2.97 -4.40
N SER A 263 -8.45 1.68 -4.61
CA SER A 263 -9.80 1.14 -4.54
C SER A 263 -9.77 -0.39 -4.45
N ALA A 264 -10.92 -1.04 -4.59
CA ALA A 264 -10.99 -2.49 -4.71
C ALA A 264 -10.28 -3.00 -5.98
N ASP A 265 -9.67 -4.20 -5.90
CA ASP A 265 -8.92 -4.85 -6.99
C ASP A 265 -9.68 -4.86 -8.33
N VAL A 266 -11.01 -5.01 -8.30
CA VAL A 266 -11.86 -5.02 -9.50
C VAL A 266 -11.80 -3.71 -10.28
N LEU A 267 -11.77 -2.55 -9.61
CA LEU A 267 -11.65 -1.25 -10.27
C LEU A 267 -10.21 -1.01 -10.72
N SER A 268 -9.22 -1.30 -9.86
CA SER A 268 -7.80 -1.17 -10.21
C SER A 268 -7.45 -1.95 -11.47
N HIS A 269 -7.92 -3.20 -11.59
CA HIS A 269 -7.71 -4.01 -12.78
C HIS A 269 -8.45 -3.46 -14.03
N GLN A 270 -9.68 -2.97 -13.90
CA GLN A 270 -10.41 -2.41 -15.05
C GLN A 270 -9.77 -1.12 -15.57
N ILE A 271 -9.32 -0.24 -14.67
CA ILE A 271 -8.59 0.98 -15.04
C ILE A 271 -7.26 0.61 -15.69
N MET A 272 -6.50 -0.32 -15.09
CA MET A 272 -5.23 -0.78 -15.65
C MET A 272 -5.39 -1.27 -17.09
N LYS A 273 -6.41 -2.09 -17.38
CA LYS A 273 -6.70 -2.56 -18.74
C LYS A 273 -7.00 -1.42 -19.72
N ILE A 274 -7.68 -0.37 -19.28
CA ILE A 274 -7.95 0.81 -20.11
C ILE A 274 -6.66 1.55 -20.41
N VAL A 275 -5.82 1.75 -19.39
CA VAL A 275 -4.52 2.43 -19.52
C VAL A 275 -3.60 1.66 -20.47
N GLU A 276 -3.46 0.34 -20.29
CA GLU A 276 -2.63 -0.51 -21.15
C GLU A 276 -3.13 -0.58 -22.60
N ALA A 277 -4.45 -0.50 -22.81
CA ALA A 277 -5.03 -0.44 -24.15
C ALA A 277 -4.77 0.91 -24.84
N TYR A 278 -4.58 1.97 -24.06
CA TYR A 278 -4.32 3.31 -24.57
C TYR A 278 -2.84 3.55 -24.85
N ASP A 279 -1.99 3.31 -23.85
CA ASP A 279 -0.53 3.41 -23.96
C ASP A 279 0.14 2.56 -22.88
N LYS A 280 0.92 1.56 -23.32
CA LYS A 280 1.65 0.63 -22.44
C LYS A 280 2.85 1.26 -21.73
N ASN A 281 3.24 2.48 -22.11
CA ASN A 281 4.32 3.22 -21.46
C ASN A 281 3.84 4.03 -20.26
N ILE A 282 2.52 4.15 -20.07
CA ILE A 282 1.96 4.81 -18.88
C ILE A 282 2.17 3.87 -17.70
N GLU A 283 2.90 4.35 -16.70
CA GLU A 283 3.12 3.59 -15.48
C GLU A 283 1.82 3.42 -14.69
N PHE A 284 1.68 2.28 -14.02
CA PHE A 284 0.49 1.97 -13.24
C PHE A 284 0.86 1.53 -11.81
N SER A 285 0.17 2.08 -10.83
CA SER A 285 0.30 1.71 -9.41
C SER A 285 -1.08 1.61 -8.75
N CYS A 286 -1.19 0.84 -7.67
CA CYS A 286 -2.46 0.70 -6.96
C CYS A 286 -2.28 0.29 -5.50
N SER A 287 -3.34 0.45 -4.68
CA SER A 287 -3.35 -0.12 -3.33
C SER A 287 -3.13 -1.63 -3.35
N ASN A 288 -2.42 -2.13 -2.35
CA ASN A 288 -2.25 -3.56 -2.11
C ASN A 288 -3.33 -4.06 -1.15
N ASN A 289 -4.41 -4.63 -1.70
CA ASN A 289 -5.53 -5.12 -0.90
C ASN A 289 -5.37 -6.60 -0.48
N ALA A 290 -4.15 -7.15 -0.51
CA ALA A 290 -3.91 -8.52 -0.07
C ALA A 290 -4.37 -8.74 1.37
N LYS A 291 -4.99 -9.88 1.64
CA LYS A 291 -5.30 -10.29 3.02
C LYS A 291 -3.97 -10.54 3.74
N MET A 292 -3.75 -9.87 4.87
CA MET A 292 -2.51 -10.02 5.64
C MET A 292 -2.79 -10.50 7.06
N CYS A 293 -1.89 -11.33 7.58
CA CYS A 293 -1.90 -11.81 8.96
C CYS A 293 -0.58 -11.45 9.66
N CYS A 294 0.56 -12.02 9.23
CA CYS A 294 1.83 -11.73 9.89
C CYS A 294 2.50 -10.42 9.42
N GLY A 295 2.30 -10.02 8.16
CA GLY A 295 3.06 -8.96 7.47
C GLY A 295 4.51 -9.32 7.11
N GLU A 296 4.99 -10.49 7.55
CA GLU A 296 6.40 -10.89 7.47
C GLU A 296 6.70 -11.91 6.36
N GLY A 297 5.72 -12.22 5.52
CA GLY A 297 5.86 -13.20 4.44
C GLY A 297 5.83 -14.66 4.89
N VAL A 298 5.73 -14.94 6.19
CA VAL A 298 5.82 -16.30 6.75
C VAL A 298 4.52 -17.09 6.64
N CYS A 299 3.37 -16.49 7.00
CA CYS A 299 2.13 -17.24 7.23
C CYS A 299 1.35 -17.63 5.96
N GLY A 300 1.77 -17.20 4.78
CA GLY A 300 1.10 -17.53 3.51
C GLY A 300 -0.21 -16.79 3.18
N CYS A 301 -0.79 -16.02 4.11
CA CYS A 301 -2.12 -15.39 3.91
C CYS A 301 -2.19 -14.39 2.74
N CYS A 302 -1.12 -13.64 2.49
CA CYS A 302 -1.04 -12.65 1.41
C CYS A 302 -0.50 -13.24 0.10
N THR A 303 -0.52 -14.56 -0.03
CA THR A 303 0.14 -15.23 -1.14
C THR A 303 -0.78 -15.36 -2.32
N ILE A 304 -0.25 -15.11 -3.51
CA ILE A 304 -0.93 -15.41 -4.76
C ILE A 304 -0.03 -16.26 -5.64
N MET A 305 -0.65 -17.03 -6.52
CA MET A 305 0.00 -17.81 -7.55
C MET A 305 -0.80 -17.61 -8.83
N ASN A 306 -0.12 -17.23 -9.90
CA ASN A 306 -0.71 -17.08 -11.22
C ASN A 306 -0.34 -18.30 -12.08
N ASP A 307 -0.64 -18.24 -13.38
CA ASP A 307 -0.40 -19.33 -14.33
C ASP A 307 1.10 -19.70 -14.49
N ASP A 308 2.01 -18.86 -14.01
CA ASP A 308 3.46 -19.14 -14.01
C ASP A 308 3.94 -19.93 -12.78
N GLU A 309 3.01 -20.39 -11.93
CA GLU A 309 3.25 -21.18 -10.72
C GLU A 309 4.19 -20.52 -9.69
N LYS A 310 4.51 -19.23 -9.87
CA LYS A 310 5.37 -18.49 -8.95
C LYS A 310 4.59 -18.00 -7.74
N LEU A 311 5.14 -18.31 -6.57
CA LEU A 311 4.60 -17.91 -5.29
C LEU A 311 4.93 -16.43 -5.00
N ARG A 312 3.93 -15.55 -5.02
CA ARG A 312 4.11 -14.11 -4.75
C ARG A 312 3.61 -13.76 -3.37
N ARG A 313 4.49 -13.28 -2.49
CA ARG A 313 4.18 -12.90 -1.10
C ARG A 313 3.89 -11.40 -1.01
N LEU A 314 2.63 -10.99 -1.17
CA LEU A 314 2.26 -9.57 -1.35
C LEU A 314 2.52 -8.66 -0.14
N CYS A 315 2.85 -9.15 1.05
CA CYS A 315 3.32 -8.27 2.13
C CYS A 315 4.81 -7.89 2.02
N LYS A 316 5.58 -8.60 1.18
CA LYS A 316 7.03 -8.39 0.98
C LYS A 316 7.39 -8.00 -0.45
N MET A 317 6.76 -8.64 -1.43
CA MET A 317 7.08 -8.51 -2.84
C MET A 317 6.48 -7.23 -3.42
N GLN A 318 7.34 -6.35 -3.89
CA GLN A 318 6.99 -5.16 -4.65
C GLN A 318 7.15 -5.46 -6.15
N THR A 319 6.10 -5.23 -6.92
CA THR A 319 6.06 -5.48 -8.37
C THR A 319 5.02 -4.56 -9.01
N SER A 320 5.02 -4.49 -10.35
CA SER A 320 3.97 -3.78 -11.07
C SER A 320 2.62 -4.51 -10.91
N PRO A 321 1.50 -3.80 -10.69
CA PRO A 321 0.18 -4.42 -10.55
C PRO A 321 -0.22 -5.32 -11.74
N LYS A 322 0.33 -5.09 -12.94
CA LYS A 322 0.06 -5.91 -14.12
C LYS A 322 0.34 -7.39 -13.87
N TYR A 323 1.46 -7.71 -13.22
CA TYR A 323 1.84 -9.09 -12.91
C TYR A 323 1.02 -9.69 -11.76
N ILE A 324 0.36 -8.86 -10.95
CA ILE A 324 -0.51 -9.31 -9.85
C ILE A 324 -1.91 -9.66 -10.35
N PHE A 325 -2.40 -8.93 -11.36
CA PHE A 325 -3.72 -9.15 -11.93
C PHE A 325 -3.73 -10.03 -13.19
N GLU A 326 -2.57 -10.27 -13.82
CA GLU A 326 -2.43 -11.22 -14.92
C GLU A 326 -2.81 -12.65 -14.47
N GLY A 327 -3.63 -13.35 -15.26
CA GLY A 327 -4.09 -14.71 -14.96
C GLY A 327 -5.15 -14.82 -13.85
N ARG A 328 -5.48 -13.74 -13.12
CA ARG A 328 -6.57 -13.78 -12.14
C ARG A 328 -7.92 -13.90 -12.85
N ARG A 329 -8.66 -14.95 -12.49
CA ARG A 329 -10.10 -15.01 -12.74
C ARG A 329 -10.80 -14.10 -11.72
N LEU A 330 -10.90 -12.82 -12.05
CA LEU A 330 -11.74 -11.87 -11.32
C LEU A 330 -13.19 -12.14 -11.75
N TYR A 331 -13.87 -13.03 -11.02
CA TYR A 331 -15.28 -13.34 -11.23
C TYR A 331 -16.18 -12.34 -10.50
#